data_AF-B0N447-F1
#
_entry.id   AF-B0N447-F1
#
_cell.length_a   1.000
_cell.length_b   1.000
_cell.length_c   1.000
_cell.angle_alpha   90.00
_cell.angle_beta   90.00
_cell.angle_gamma   90.00
#
_symmetry.space_group_name_H-M   'P 1'
#
loop_
_entity.id
_entity.type
_entity.pdbx_description
1 polymer ?
#
loop_
_entity_poly.entity_id
_entity_poly.type
_entity_poly.pdbx_seq_one_letter_code
_entity_poly.pdbx_strand_id
1 'polypeptide(L)'
;MDRVGIKLWAKEKTRSNKWNIWKGFLAIFAASLGLSFIALLLFSVMIDIGGSSYYDTFTFMDLAVTVGVFALYFLVIGFSVNIYRYIKKIVQEDIADLNELRAPIGQYFKQGFGVLAVGLICVLGTLAFVVPGIILGLGLSMTPYLLANYPSLSIFEAITTSWKMMQGKKMKCFVLFFSFYGWILLSTVTLGILFIWLLPYMTLTFNKFFLENENEFYGVVNSNNNVSSNDIEEFALLNNLKLDTRNNVYGMFNDYPVVVMFGSANNDLIITIDTIGEDRTALDEYFNNLRTILTNIKTINYSNGTITLSALRSEELHEVYEILNRITLKLRDLGFLPSCGTCHINKPTSFYEYHGQLMNMCDDCRDAISTQAEEIVEDSSRGIIGAVAGALIGGVLWALVYQIGFIVAFLGYLIVFLAINGYQRMAGKISKKGLIISIICSVLVLFFAESISLGLKIKDLMQLQSIFTAFSYIPYFLSFSEIFAIVVRDIVLGLIFMGLGSWQYIYKIKKSLDEENLNKLD
;
A
#
# COMPACT_ATOMS: atom_id res chain seq x y z
N MET A 1 9.89 5.70 -7.02
CA MET A 1 10.23 6.03 -5.62
C MET A 1 11.54 5.35 -5.25
N ASP A 2 12.58 6.13 -4.98
CA ASP A 2 13.86 5.67 -4.44
C ASP A 2 14.03 6.20 -2.99
N ARG A 3 14.18 5.29 -2.03
CA ARG A 3 14.41 5.61 -0.61
C ARG A 3 15.63 6.51 -0.42
N VAL A 4 16.67 6.30 -1.23
CA VAL A 4 17.93 7.04 -1.12
C VAL A 4 17.71 8.50 -1.47
N GLY A 5 16.98 8.80 -2.56
CA GLY A 5 16.58 10.15 -2.92
C GLY A 5 15.87 10.92 -1.81
N ILE A 6 14.84 10.33 -1.18
CA ILE A 6 14.09 10.97 -0.08
C ILE A 6 15.02 11.32 1.10
N LYS A 7 15.91 10.40 1.47
CA LYS A 7 16.87 10.58 2.57
C LYS A 7 17.95 11.62 2.27
N LEU A 8 18.41 11.71 1.04
CA LEU A 8 19.38 12.72 0.60
C LEU A 8 18.74 14.11 0.63
N TRP A 9 17.54 14.23 0.06
CA TRP A 9 16.75 15.46 0.08
C TRP A 9 16.51 15.95 1.51
N ALA A 10 16.09 15.06 2.41
CA ALA A 10 15.86 15.42 3.80
C ALA A 10 17.14 15.89 4.51
N LYS A 11 18.29 15.26 4.21
CA LYS A 11 19.59 15.66 4.77
C LYS A 11 20.01 17.05 4.31
N GLU A 12 19.81 17.34 3.02
CA GLU A 12 20.11 18.66 2.44
C GLU A 12 19.23 19.75 3.04
N LYS A 13 17.90 19.54 3.07
CA LYS A 13 16.97 20.54 3.62
C LYS A 13 17.14 20.74 5.13
N THR A 14 17.50 19.68 5.88
CA THR A 14 17.86 19.80 7.30
C THR A 14 19.11 20.69 7.49
N ARG A 15 20.09 20.63 6.57
CA ARG A 15 21.30 21.47 6.63
C ARG A 15 21.00 22.92 6.27
N SER A 16 20.26 23.16 5.19
CA SER A 16 19.97 24.52 4.72
C SER A 16 19.04 25.29 5.66
N ASN A 17 18.10 24.60 6.32
CA ASN A 17 17.09 25.21 7.19
C ASN A 17 17.24 24.83 8.68
N LYS A 18 18.45 24.45 9.12
CA LYS A 18 18.72 23.85 10.43
C LYS A 18 18.07 24.60 11.60
N TRP A 19 18.31 25.91 11.69
CA TRP A 19 17.80 26.74 12.79
C TRP A 19 16.28 26.87 12.79
N ASN A 20 15.68 27.05 11.62
CA ASN A 20 14.22 27.18 11.49
C ASN A 20 13.52 25.89 11.92
N ILE A 21 14.01 24.75 11.46
CA ILE A 21 13.46 23.45 11.88
C ILE A 21 13.64 23.25 13.39
N TRP A 22 14.84 23.53 13.93
CA TRP A 22 15.10 23.39 15.37
C TRP A 22 14.22 24.28 16.24
N LYS A 23 13.92 25.51 15.83
CA LYS A 23 13.02 26.41 16.57
C LYS A 23 11.65 25.76 16.78
N GLY A 24 11.09 25.08 15.77
CA GLY A 24 9.82 24.36 15.91
C GLY A 24 9.88 23.21 16.93
N PHE A 25 10.93 22.39 16.88
CA PHE A 25 11.13 21.33 17.88
C PHE A 25 11.37 21.88 19.28
N LEU A 26 12.12 22.97 19.42
CA LEU A 26 12.38 23.63 20.70
C LEU A 26 11.08 24.19 21.30
N ALA A 27 10.20 24.77 20.48
CA ALA A 27 8.90 25.27 20.93
C ALA A 27 8.02 24.13 21.49
N ILE A 28 7.99 22.98 20.81
CA ILE A 28 7.27 21.78 21.28
C ILE A 28 7.89 21.24 22.56
N PHE A 29 9.22 21.12 22.60
CA PHE A 29 9.93 20.65 23.79
C PHE A 29 9.68 21.56 25.00
N ALA A 30 9.73 22.88 24.82
CA ALA A 30 9.42 23.85 25.86
C ALA A 30 7.96 23.73 26.34
N ALA A 31 7.01 23.54 25.43
CA ALA A 31 5.60 23.32 25.79
C ALA A 31 5.41 22.01 26.58
N SER A 32 6.08 20.93 26.18
CA SER A 32 6.05 19.66 26.90
C SER A 32 6.66 19.77 28.30
N LEU A 33 7.83 20.41 28.44
CA LEU A 33 8.48 20.63 29.74
C LEU A 33 7.64 21.50 30.66
N GLY A 34 7.08 22.59 30.14
CA GLY A 34 6.19 23.48 30.89
C GLY A 34 4.97 22.72 31.42
N LEU A 35 4.38 21.85 30.60
CA LEU A 35 3.29 21.00 31.05
C LEU A 35 3.73 20.00 32.13
N SER A 36 4.84 19.29 31.93
CA SER A 36 5.33 18.33 32.92
C SER A 36 5.63 19.01 34.27
N PHE A 37 6.15 20.24 34.25
CA PHE A 37 6.36 21.03 35.45
C PHE A 37 5.03 21.39 36.15
N ILE A 38 4.01 21.84 35.39
CA ILE A 38 2.67 22.10 35.94
C ILE A 38 2.06 20.83 36.55
N ALA A 39 2.18 19.68 35.88
CA ALA A 39 1.67 18.42 36.38
C ALA A 39 2.35 18.01 37.69
N LEU A 40 3.67 18.19 37.81
CA LEU A 40 4.41 17.95 39.05
C LEU A 40 4.01 18.91 40.17
N LEU A 41 3.79 20.19 39.87
CA LEU A 41 3.30 21.16 40.85
C LEU A 41 1.92 20.78 41.37
N LEU A 42 0.99 20.42 40.48
CA LEU A 42 -0.36 19.97 40.87
C LEU A 42 -0.29 18.72 41.76
N PHE A 43 0.56 17.76 41.41
CA PHE A 43 0.75 16.55 42.20
C PHE A 43 1.33 16.86 43.60
N SER A 44 2.32 17.75 43.68
CA SER A 44 2.87 18.20 44.97
C SER A 44 1.82 18.85 45.86
N VAL A 45 1.00 19.75 45.29
CA VAL A 45 -0.09 20.41 46.04
C VAL A 45 -1.13 19.41 46.53
N MET A 46 -1.42 18.35 45.77
CA MET A 46 -2.34 17.30 46.23
C MET A 46 -1.81 16.56 47.46
N ILE A 47 -0.52 16.22 47.48
CA ILE A 47 0.13 15.57 48.63
C ILE A 47 0.04 16.47 49.87
N ASP A 48 0.30 17.77 49.72
CA ASP A 48 0.26 18.72 50.83
C ASP A 48 -1.16 18.90 51.40
N ILE A 49 -2.20 18.93 50.55
CA ILE A 49 -3.60 19.03 50.98
C ILE A 49 -4.08 17.72 51.64
N GLY A 50 -3.64 16.56 51.13
CA GLY A 50 -4.08 15.25 51.60
C GLY A 50 -3.44 14.79 52.93
N GLY A 51 -2.31 15.37 53.34
CA GLY A 51 -1.61 15.02 54.57
C GLY A 51 -1.15 13.56 54.62
N SER A 52 -0.89 13.02 55.82
CA SER A 52 -0.41 11.64 56.02
C SER A 52 -1.42 10.55 55.61
N SER A 53 -2.69 10.91 55.43
CA SER A 53 -3.78 10.01 55.02
C SER A 53 -4.02 9.98 53.51
N TYR A 54 -3.24 10.75 52.72
CA TYR A 54 -3.39 10.86 51.27
C TYR A 54 -3.26 9.51 50.55
N TYR A 55 -2.41 8.62 51.06
CA TYR A 55 -2.14 7.33 50.44
C TYR A 55 -3.27 6.30 50.61
N ASP A 56 -4.23 6.55 51.50
CA ASP A 56 -5.24 5.56 51.91
C ASP A 56 -6.60 5.73 51.22
N THR A 57 -6.88 6.83 50.50
CA THR A 57 -8.19 7.03 49.84
C THR A 57 -8.10 7.85 48.55
N PHE A 58 -8.44 7.24 47.40
CA PHE A 58 -8.61 7.96 46.12
C PHE A 58 -9.86 8.84 46.17
N THR A 59 -9.69 10.16 46.17
CA THR A 59 -10.80 11.13 46.31
C THR A 59 -11.32 11.63 44.96
N PHE A 60 -12.50 12.26 44.95
CA PHE A 60 -13.03 12.94 43.77
C PHE A 60 -12.10 14.05 43.25
N MET A 61 -11.34 14.69 44.15
CA MET A 61 -10.34 15.71 43.77
C MET A 61 -9.16 15.09 43.03
N ASP A 62 -8.70 13.90 43.42
CA ASP A 62 -7.61 13.18 42.73
C ASP A 62 -8.01 12.81 41.31
N LEU A 63 -9.26 12.36 41.13
CA LEU A 63 -9.82 12.08 39.82
C LEU A 63 -9.87 13.34 38.94
N ALA A 64 -10.35 14.46 39.49
CA ALA A 64 -10.45 15.72 38.76
C ALA A 64 -9.09 16.25 38.30
N VAL A 65 -8.08 16.23 39.19
CA VAL A 65 -6.71 16.66 38.86
C VAL A 65 -6.08 15.72 37.84
N THR A 66 -6.26 14.41 38.01
CA THR A 66 -5.76 13.40 37.06
C THR A 66 -6.36 13.62 35.67
N VAL A 67 -7.69 13.77 35.56
CA VAL A 67 -8.38 14.07 34.30
C VAL A 67 -7.89 15.38 33.69
N GLY A 68 -7.69 16.42 34.51
CA GLY A 68 -7.13 17.70 34.06
C GLY A 68 -5.73 17.57 33.47
N VAL A 69 -4.83 16.83 34.14
CA VAL A 69 -3.47 16.56 33.65
C VAL A 69 -3.51 15.76 32.34
N PHE A 70 -4.35 14.72 32.25
CA PHE A 70 -4.53 13.97 31.01
C PHE A 70 -5.05 14.85 29.86
N ALA A 71 -6.03 15.72 30.13
CA ALA A 71 -6.55 16.67 29.14
C ALA A 71 -5.46 17.64 28.65
N LEU A 72 -4.57 18.09 29.53
CA LEU A 72 -3.44 18.93 29.15
C LEU A 72 -2.38 18.18 28.32
N TYR A 73 -2.05 16.93 28.68
CA TYR A 73 -1.16 16.09 27.85
C TYR A 73 -1.71 15.91 26.44
N PHE A 74 -3.01 15.76 26.35
CA PHE A 74 -3.71 15.64 25.09
C PHE A 74 -3.63 16.90 24.23
N LEU A 75 -3.75 18.07 24.85
CA LEU A 75 -3.53 19.36 24.19
C LEU A 75 -2.09 19.49 23.68
N VAL A 76 -1.10 19.02 24.44
CA VAL A 76 0.31 19.03 24.01
C VAL A 76 0.56 18.07 22.85
N ILE A 77 -0.07 16.90 22.83
CA ILE A 77 -0.02 15.99 21.67
C ILE A 77 -0.60 16.68 20.43
N GLY A 78 -1.78 17.30 20.56
CA GLY A 78 -2.40 18.07 19.49
C GLY A 78 -1.50 19.20 18.98
N PHE A 79 -0.95 20.01 19.90
CA PHE A 79 0.02 21.04 19.55
C PHE A 79 1.21 20.48 18.78
N SER A 80 1.77 19.36 19.24
CA SER A 80 2.93 18.69 18.61
C SER A 80 2.65 18.21 17.19
N VAL A 81 1.41 17.80 16.87
CA VAL A 81 1.02 17.40 15.50
C VAL A 81 1.20 18.54 14.50
N ASN A 82 1.09 19.80 14.92
CA ASN A 82 1.26 20.96 14.01
C ASN A 82 2.72 21.14 13.54
N ILE A 83 3.69 20.39 14.08
CA ILE A 83 5.05 20.34 13.53
C ILE A 83 5.07 19.95 12.05
N TYR A 84 4.13 19.11 11.61
CA TYR A 84 4.07 18.65 10.22
C TYR A 84 3.64 19.77 9.27
N ARG A 85 2.73 20.66 9.71
CA ARG A 85 2.31 21.84 8.96
C ARG A 85 3.43 22.88 8.93
N TYR A 86 4.06 23.16 10.07
CA TYR A 86 5.22 24.05 10.16
C TYR A 86 6.34 23.62 9.21
N ILE A 87 6.70 22.33 9.21
CA ILE A 87 7.73 21.80 8.31
C ILE A 87 7.29 21.90 6.85
N LYS A 88 6.03 21.61 6.52
CA LYS A 88 5.50 21.75 5.16
C LYS A 88 5.66 23.20 4.66
N LYS A 89 5.34 24.20 5.48
CA LYS A 89 5.51 25.63 5.17
C LYS A 89 6.97 26.03 4.95
N ILE A 90 7.90 25.58 5.80
CA ILE A 90 9.34 25.81 5.59
C ILE A 90 9.81 25.16 4.28
N VAL A 91 9.30 23.97 3.97
CA VAL A 91 9.76 23.20 2.82
C VAL A 91 9.25 23.78 1.50
N GLN A 92 7.98 24.16 1.44
CA GLN A 92 7.32 24.61 0.21
C GLN A 92 7.42 26.12 -0.01
N GLU A 93 7.35 26.90 1.06
CA GLU A 93 7.19 28.37 0.99
C GLU A 93 8.39 29.11 1.62
N ASP A 94 9.37 28.38 2.19
CA ASP A 94 10.49 28.93 2.97
C ASP A 94 10.04 29.83 4.15
N ILE A 95 8.80 29.66 4.59
CA ILE A 95 8.20 30.39 5.72
C ILE A 95 8.48 29.63 7.01
N ALA A 96 9.19 30.29 7.94
CA ALA A 96 9.59 29.74 9.23
C ALA A 96 8.95 30.47 10.43
N ASP A 97 7.65 30.74 10.37
CA ASP A 97 6.90 31.40 11.45
C ASP A 97 6.33 30.37 12.47
N LEU A 98 6.66 30.53 13.75
CA LEU A 98 6.14 29.68 14.83
C LEU A 98 4.62 29.82 15.00
N ASN A 99 4.00 30.88 14.48
CA ASN A 99 2.54 31.01 14.45
C ASN A 99 1.87 29.86 13.68
N GLU A 100 2.57 29.23 12.75
CA GLU A 100 2.07 28.04 12.02
C GLU A 100 1.89 26.81 12.92
N LEU A 101 2.50 26.78 14.12
CA LEU A 101 2.24 25.74 15.12
C LEU A 101 0.92 25.96 15.88
N ARG A 102 0.37 27.19 15.83
CA ARG A 102 -0.83 27.57 16.57
C ARG A 102 -2.09 27.11 15.84
N ALA A 103 -3.06 26.62 16.59
CA ALA A 103 -4.39 26.30 16.12
C ALA A 103 -5.43 26.67 17.20
N PRO A 104 -6.72 26.79 16.85
CA PRO A 104 -7.80 26.89 17.82
C PRO A 104 -7.77 25.69 18.80
N ILE A 105 -8.13 25.92 20.06
CA ILE A 105 -8.01 24.88 21.11
C ILE A 105 -8.77 23.58 20.77
N GLY A 106 -9.93 23.69 20.12
CA GLY A 106 -10.70 22.54 19.64
C GLY A 106 -9.97 21.69 18.60
N GLN A 107 -9.07 22.28 17.80
CA GLN A 107 -8.26 21.53 16.84
C GLN A 107 -7.17 20.70 17.53
N TYR A 108 -6.58 21.20 18.63
CA TYR A 108 -5.61 20.40 19.39
C TYR A 108 -6.25 19.15 19.98
N PHE A 109 -7.46 19.28 20.56
CA PHE A 109 -8.21 18.11 21.01
C PHE A 109 -8.51 17.15 19.85
N LYS A 110 -8.99 17.65 18.71
CA LYS A 110 -9.24 16.82 17.52
C LYS A 110 -8.00 16.07 17.05
N GLN A 111 -6.85 16.75 16.98
CA GLN A 111 -5.57 16.16 16.59
C GLN A 111 -5.10 15.12 17.61
N GLY A 112 -5.21 15.42 18.91
CA GLY A 112 -4.95 14.46 19.99
C GLY A 112 -5.82 13.21 19.88
N PHE A 113 -7.13 13.35 19.66
CA PHE A 113 -8.07 12.23 19.55
C PHE A 113 -7.78 11.41 18.29
N GLY A 114 -7.38 12.06 17.21
CA GLY A 114 -6.93 11.36 16.01
C GLY A 114 -5.69 10.52 16.24
N VAL A 115 -4.66 11.07 16.89
CA VAL A 115 -3.43 10.32 17.21
C VAL A 115 -3.72 9.16 18.17
N LEU A 116 -4.54 9.40 19.21
CA LEU A 116 -4.94 8.38 20.16
C LEU A 116 -5.75 7.27 19.49
N ALA A 117 -6.69 7.61 18.60
CA ALA A 117 -7.48 6.63 17.85
C ALA A 117 -6.58 5.74 16.96
N VAL A 118 -5.62 6.33 16.24
CA VAL A 118 -4.64 5.56 15.46
C VAL A 118 -3.81 4.66 16.36
N GLY A 119 -3.33 5.18 17.50
CA GLY A 119 -2.58 4.39 18.49
C GLY A 119 -3.38 3.19 18.99
N LEU A 120 -4.64 3.40 19.38
CA LEU A 120 -5.54 2.35 19.84
C LEU A 120 -5.79 1.28 18.76
N ILE A 121 -6.06 1.71 17.52
CA ILE A 121 -6.23 0.78 16.38
C ILE A 121 -4.97 -0.06 16.17
N CYS A 122 -3.78 0.54 16.28
CA CYS A 122 -2.52 -0.18 16.14
C CYS A 122 -2.26 -1.15 17.30
N VAL A 123 -2.58 -0.75 18.53
CA VAL A 123 -2.46 -1.62 19.72
C VAL A 123 -3.43 -2.80 19.62
N LEU A 124 -4.71 -2.55 19.33
CA LEU A 124 -5.70 -3.61 19.11
C LEU A 124 -5.29 -4.54 17.96
N GLY A 125 -4.76 -3.97 16.87
CA GLY A 125 -4.20 -4.71 15.76
C GLY A 125 -3.06 -5.62 16.20
N THR A 126 -2.12 -5.10 16.99
CA THR A 126 -0.94 -5.83 17.50
C THR A 126 -1.33 -6.91 18.52
N LEU A 127 -2.31 -6.61 19.39
CA LEU A 127 -2.86 -7.53 20.38
C LEU A 127 -3.61 -8.69 19.72
N ALA A 128 -4.34 -8.42 18.62
CA ALA A 128 -4.90 -9.47 17.80
C ALA A 128 -3.77 -10.29 17.15
N PHE A 129 -2.87 -9.62 16.44
CA PHE A 129 -1.67 -10.20 15.82
C PHE A 129 -0.61 -9.12 15.50
N VAL A 130 0.67 -9.43 15.75
CA VAL A 130 1.78 -8.50 15.50
C VAL A 130 1.80 -7.97 14.05
N VAL A 131 1.59 -8.86 13.06
CA VAL A 131 1.65 -8.49 11.63
C VAL A 131 0.52 -7.51 11.22
N PRO A 132 -0.77 -7.79 11.50
CA PRO A 132 -1.86 -6.82 11.38
C PRO A 132 -1.60 -5.48 12.06
N GLY A 133 -1.05 -5.49 13.28
CA GLY A 133 -0.65 -4.27 13.98
C GLY A 133 0.34 -3.42 13.18
N ILE A 134 1.37 -4.06 12.61
CA ILE A 134 2.35 -3.38 11.74
C ILE A 134 1.68 -2.86 10.46
N ILE A 135 0.83 -3.65 9.80
CA ILE A 135 0.12 -3.24 8.57
C ILE A 135 -0.77 -2.03 8.82
N LEU A 136 -1.49 -2.00 9.95
CA LEU A 136 -2.32 -0.87 10.37
C LEU A 136 -1.45 0.35 10.69
N GLY A 137 -0.36 0.19 11.45
CA GLY A 137 0.57 1.28 11.74
C GLY A 137 1.16 1.93 10.47
N LEU A 138 1.53 1.11 9.49
CA LEU A 138 2.00 1.61 8.19
C LEU A 138 0.87 2.29 7.41
N GLY A 139 -0.31 1.67 7.34
CA GLY A 139 -1.46 2.19 6.60
C GLY A 139 -2.03 3.49 7.17
N LEU A 140 -1.89 3.71 8.47
CA LEU A 140 -2.43 4.88 9.17
C LEU A 140 -1.37 5.94 9.49
N SER A 141 -0.10 5.71 9.12
CA SER A 141 1.03 6.60 9.41
C SER A 141 0.88 8.04 8.90
N MET A 142 0.03 8.28 7.88
CA MET A 142 -0.19 9.61 7.29
C MET A 142 -1.30 10.42 8.00
N THR A 143 -2.06 9.81 8.91
CA THR A 143 -3.20 10.46 9.58
C THR A 143 -2.80 11.73 10.37
N PRO A 144 -1.70 11.75 11.15
CA PRO A 144 -1.27 12.97 11.84
C PRO A 144 -0.93 14.12 10.87
N TYR A 145 -0.37 13.80 9.70
CA TYR A 145 -0.04 14.79 8.67
C TYR A 145 -1.30 15.39 8.04
N LEU A 146 -2.31 14.55 7.77
CA LEU A 146 -3.61 15.00 7.27
C LEU A 146 -4.33 15.90 8.27
N LEU A 147 -4.33 15.54 9.56
CA LEU A 147 -4.95 16.35 10.62
C LEU A 147 -4.23 17.69 10.89
N ALA A 148 -2.93 17.77 10.58
CA ALA A 148 -2.16 19.01 10.65
C ALA A 148 -2.44 19.94 9.46
N ASN A 149 -2.48 19.38 8.25
CA ASN A 149 -2.54 20.15 7.00
C ASN A 149 -3.97 20.44 6.51
N TYR A 150 -4.94 19.61 6.90
CA TYR A 150 -6.34 19.71 6.48
C TYR A 150 -7.27 19.75 7.71
N PRO A 151 -7.36 20.89 8.41
CA PRO A 151 -8.12 21.01 9.65
C PRO A 151 -9.63 20.77 9.49
N SER A 152 -10.17 20.86 8.27
CA SER A 152 -11.56 20.54 7.94
C SER A 152 -11.89 19.05 8.04
N LEU A 153 -10.94 18.14 7.75
CA LEU A 153 -11.19 16.70 7.74
C LEU A 153 -11.51 16.16 9.13
N SER A 154 -12.59 15.41 9.29
CA SER A 154 -12.87 14.67 10.52
C SER A 154 -11.80 13.61 10.80
N ILE A 155 -11.73 13.11 12.05
CA ILE A 155 -10.77 12.06 12.43
C ILE A 155 -10.96 10.81 11.57
N PHE A 156 -12.22 10.39 11.36
CA PHE A 156 -12.55 9.22 10.56
C PHE A 156 -12.16 9.40 9.09
N GLU A 157 -12.42 10.58 8.51
CA GLU A 157 -12.00 10.90 7.15
C GLU A 157 -10.48 10.93 7.01
N ALA A 158 -9.74 11.45 8.00
CA ALA A 158 -8.28 11.46 7.99
C ALA A 158 -7.69 10.03 8.09
N ILE A 159 -8.29 9.15 8.90
CA ILE A 159 -7.91 7.72 8.99
C ILE A 159 -8.19 7.02 7.65
N THR A 160 -9.37 7.20 7.08
CA THR A 160 -9.77 6.57 5.82
C THR A 160 -8.92 7.06 4.64
N THR A 161 -8.67 8.36 4.57
CA THR A 161 -7.83 8.98 3.55
C THR A 161 -6.39 8.48 3.65
N SER A 162 -5.84 8.40 4.87
CA SER A 162 -4.51 7.81 5.12
C SER A 162 -4.42 6.38 4.59
N TRP A 163 -5.42 5.55 4.90
CA TRP A 163 -5.48 4.16 4.42
C TRP A 163 -5.48 4.05 2.90
N LYS A 164 -6.30 4.87 2.22
CA LYS A 164 -6.40 4.93 0.76
C LYS A 164 -5.10 5.41 0.12
N MET A 165 -4.54 6.52 0.62
CA MET A 165 -3.30 7.11 0.14
C MET A 165 -2.08 6.17 0.29
N MET A 166 -2.13 5.24 1.24
CA MET A 166 -1.07 4.26 1.51
C MET A 166 -1.20 2.93 0.73
N GLN A 167 -2.24 2.73 -0.07
CA GLN A 167 -2.38 1.51 -0.87
C GLN A 167 -1.22 1.36 -1.86
N GLY A 168 -0.61 0.17 -1.93
CA GLY A 168 0.60 -0.08 -2.74
C GLY A 168 1.90 0.56 -2.21
N LYS A 169 1.85 1.39 -1.16
CA LYS A 169 3.00 2.15 -0.63
C LYS A 169 3.46 1.73 0.78
N LYS A 170 2.69 0.87 1.46
CA LYS A 170 3.00 0.37 2.82
C LYS A 170 4.41 -0.23 2.94
N MET A 171 4.83 -1.07 1.99
CA MET A 171 6.16 -1.68 2.02
C MET A 171 7.29 -0.66 1.82
N LYS A 172 7.09 0.36 0.99
CA LYS A 172 8.05 1.45 0.82
C LYS A 172 8.22 2.22 2.14
N CYS A 173 7.11 2.50 2.81
CA CYS A 173 7.12 3.12 4.14
C CYS A 173 7.81 2.24 5.20
N PHE A 174 7.54 0.93 5.19
CA PHE A 174 8.19 -0.03 6.10
C PHE A 174 9.71 -0.03 5.94
N VAL A 175 10.21 -0.15 4.72
CA VAL A 175 11.64 -0.14 4.44
C VAL A 175 12.27 1.22 4.80
N LEU A 176 11.52 2.32 4.64
CA LEU A 176 11.95 3.65 5.07
C LEU A 176 12.09 3.72 6.60
N PHE A 177 11.10 3.27 7.37
CA PHE A 177 11.19 3.16 8.84
C PHE A 177 12.35 2.26 9.27
N PHE A 178 12.46 1.07 8.70
CA PHE A 178 13.50 0.10 9.06
C PHE A 178 14.91 0.65 8.82
N SER A 179 15.08 1.49 7.81
CA SER A 179 16.37 2.13 7.52
C SER A 179 16.82 3.17 8.56
N PHE A 180 15.97 3.51 9.53
CA PHE A 180 16.33 4.34 10.69
C PHE A 180 16.57 3.52 11.96
N TYR A 181 16.23 2.23 11.97
CA TYR A 181 16.28 1.40 13.17
C TYR A 181 17.68 1.35 13.80
N GLY A 182 18.73 1.26 12.99
CA GLY A 182 20.12 1.32 13.48
C GLY A 182 20.48 2.66 14.15
N TRP A 183 19.96 3.79 13.63
CA TRP A 183 20.18 5.11 14.22
C TRP A 183 19.39 5.29 15.52
N ILE A 184 18.18 4.73 15.59
CA ILE A 184 17.37 4.73 16.81
C ILE A 184 18.08 3.91 17.90
N LEU A 185 18.61 2.72 17.57
CA LEU A 185 19.37 1.89 18.49
C LEU A 185 20.69 2.54 18.93
N LEU A 186 21.38 3.25 18.03
CA LEU A 186 22.55 4.04 18.41
C LEU A 186 22.15 5.19 19.36
N SER A 187 20.99 5.80 19.13
CA SER A 187 20.49 6.89 19.96
C SER A 187 20.22 6.44 21.39
N THR A 188 19.68 5.24 21.60
CA THR A 188 19.46 4.70 22.96
C THR A 188 20.77 4.45 23.70
N VAL A 189 21.83 3.99 23.02
CA VAL A 189 23.18 3.84 23.61
C VAL A 189 23.75 5.19 24.07
N THR A 190 23.42 6.28 23.37
CA THR A 190 23.82 7.65 23.75
C THR A 190 22.90 8.31 24.79
N LEU A 191 22.09 7.53 25.54
CA LEU A 191 21.07 8.03 26.47
C LEU A 191 20.10 9.03 25.82
N GLY A 192 19.83 8.85 24.53
CA GLY A 192 18.91 9.69 23.75
C GLY A 192 19.49 11.00 23.22
N ILE A 193 20.77 11.33 23.48
CA ILE A 193 21.40 12.57 23.00
C ILE A 193 21.34 12.68 21.47
N LEU A 194 21.57 11.58 20.76
CA LEU A 194 21.55 11.56 19.30
C LEU A 194 20.15 11.87 18.70
N PHE A 195 19.06 11.70 19.47
CA PHE A 195 17.70 12.05 19.01
C PHE A 195 17.54 13.53 18.68
N ILE A 196 18.35 14.41 19.27
CA ILE A 196 18.34 15.85 19.01
C ILE A 196 18.58 16.15 17.51
N TRP A 197 19.45 15.38 16.85
CA TRP A 197 19.72 15.51 15.40
C TRP A 197 18.88 14.54 14.57
N LEU A 198 18.59 13.36 15.10
CA LEU A 198 17.86 12.32 14.38
C LEU A 198 16.39 12.69 14.17
N LEU A 199 15.70 13.28 15.17
CA LEU A 199 14.28 13.62 15.08
C LEU A 199 13.98 14.62 13.95
N PRO A 200 14.66 15.78 13.83
CA PRO A 200 14.45 16.68 12.69
C PRO A 200 14.63 16.01 11.33
N TYR A 201 15.66 15.17 11.21
CA TYR A 201 15.97 14.46 9.97
C TYR A 201 14.90 13.42 9.61
N MET A 202 14.46 12.62 10.59
CA MET A 202 13.38 11.65 10.38
C MET A 202 12.07 12.35 10.02
N THR A 203 11.70 13.41 10.75
CA THR A 203 10.46 14.14 10.49
C THR A 203 10.44 14.74 9.08
N LEU A 204 11.54 15.33 8.61
CA LEU A 204 11.65 15.79 7.21
C LEU A 204 11.55 14.64 6.20
N THR A 205 12.18 13.50 6.50
CA THR A 205 12.13 12.32 5.62
C THR A 205 10.70 11.82 5.44
N PHE A 206 9.94 11.70 6.53
CA PHE A 206 8.54 11.27 6.46
C PHE A 206 7.59 12.36 5.95
N ASN A 207 7.88 13.65 6.20
CA ASN A 207 7.14 14.76 5.61
C ASN A 207 7.27 14.76 4.08
N LYS A 208 8.49 14.54 3.55
CA LYS A 208 8.69 14.37 2.10
C LYS A 208 7.94 13.19 1.52
N PHE A 209 7.97 12.05 2.21
CA PHE A 209 7.19 10.86 1.82
C PHE A 209 5.68 11.17 1.80
N PHE A 210 5.18 11.91 2.79
CA PHE A 210 3.79 12.38 2.83
C PHE A 210 3.46 13.30 1.65
N LEU A 211 4.28 14.32 1.37
CA LEU A 211 4.05 15.28 0.28
C LEU A 211 3.99 14.61 -1.10
N GLU A 212 4.87 13.63 -1.36
CA GLU A 212 4.83 12.85 -2.61
C GLU A 212 3.52 12.05 -2.72
N ASN A 213 3.10 11.41 -1.63
CA ASN A 213 1.86 10.64 -1.62
C ASN A 213 0.62 11.54 -1.72
N GLU A 214 0.65 12.71 -1.09
CA GLU A 214 -0.40 13.74 -1.14
C GLU A 214 -0.58 14.25 -2.58
N ASN A 215 0.52 14.65 -3.23
CA ASN A 215 0.50 15.12 -4.62
C ASN A 215 -0.01 14.04 -5.58
N GLU A 216 0.41 12.79 -5.40
CA GLU A 216 -0.06 11.68 -6.24
C GLU A 216 -1.54 11.37 -5.98
N PHE A 217 -1.98 11.37 -4.71
CA PHE A 217 -3.36 11.06 -4.34
C PHE A 217 -4.34 12.15 -4.79
N TYR A 218 -4.05 13.42 -4.49
CA TYR A 218 -4.90 14.52 -4.94
C TYR A 218 -4.76 14.81 -6.43
N GLY A 219 -3.61 14.51 -7.05
CA GLY A 219 -3.46 14.53 -8.50
C GLY A 219 -4.38 13.52 -9.20
N VAL A 220 -4.53 12.31 -8.64
CA VAL A 220 -5.47 11.28 -9.14
C VAL A 220 -6.93 11.63 -8.83
N VAL A 221 -7.23 12.24 -7.68
CA VAL A 221 -8.60 12.69 -7.35
C VAL A 221 -9.03 13.83 -8.29
N ASN A 222 -8.12 14.76 -8.60
CA ASN A 222 -8.39 15.85 -9.53
C ASN A 222 -8.39 15.40 -11.00
N SER A 223 -7.71 14.29 -11.37
CA SER A 223 -7.82 13.69 -12.71
C SER A 223 -9.18 13.02 -12.98
N ASN A 224 -9.92 12.70 -11.90
CA ASN A 224 -11.26 12.10 -11.94
C ASN A 224 -12.38 13.16 -11.93
N ASN A 225 -12.06 14.46 -11.88
CA ASN A 225 -13.05 15.51 -11.63
C ASN A 225 -13.14 16.64 -12.70
N ASN A 226 -12.59 16.48 -13.90
CA ASN A 226 -12.84 17.43 -15.01
C ASN A 226 -13.27 16.69 -16.29
N VAL A 227 -14.50 16.98 -16.77
CA VAL A 227 -15.43 16.17 -17.59
C VAL A 227 -16.25 15.20 -16.73
N SER A 228 -17.53 15.51 -16.52
CA SER A 228 -18.40 14.66 -15.68
C SER A 228 -18.61 13.32 -16.39
N SER A 229 -18.71 12.22 -15.64
CA SER A 229 -19.01 10.88 -16.21
C SER A 229 -20.26 10.91 -17.10
N ASN A 230 -21.18 11.81 -16.82
CA ASN A 230 -22.41 12.01 -17.58
C ASN A 230 -22.15 12.60 -18.97
N ASP A 231 -21.18 13.51 -19.13
CA ASP A 231 -20.88 14.15 -20.42
C ASP A 231 -20.24 13.13 -21.40
N ILE A 232 -19.38 12.25 -20.89
CA ILE A 232 -18.76 11.18 -21.70
C ILE A 232 -19.81 10.13 -22.11
N GLU A 233 -20.74 9.82 -21.21
CA GLU A 233 -21.89 8.94 -21.51
C GLU A 233 -22.81 9.55 -22.57
N GLU A 234 -23.11 10.83 -22.47
CA GLU A 234 -23.86 11.56 -23.48
C GLU A 234 -23.12 11.57 -24.84
N PHE A 235 -21.82 11.84 -24.86
CA PHE A 235 -21.01 11.78 -26.08
C PHE A 235 -21.00 10.40 -26.72
N ALA A 236 -20.85 9.33 -25.92
CA ALA A 236 -20.87 7.97 -26.43
C ALA A 236 -22.23 7.66 -27.07
N LEU A 237 -23.33 7.98 -26.36
CA LEU A 237 -24.70 7.78 -26.85
C LEU A 237 -24.98 8.55 -28.15
N LEU A 238 -24.64 9.85 -28.20
CA LEU A 238 -24.88 10.69 -29.38
C LEU A 238 -24.15 10.21 -30.65
N ASN A 239 -23.03 9.51 -30.48
CA ASN A 239 -22.19 9.02 -31.57
C ASN A 239 -22.33 7.51 -31.82
N ASN A 240 -23.31 6.84 -31.20
CA ASN A 240 -23.50 5.38 -31.25
C ASN A 240 -22.25 4.58 -30.84
N LEU A 241 -21.49 5.12 -29.88
CA LEU A 241 -20.34 4.48 -29.26
C LEU A 241 -20.75 3.92 -27.89
N LYS A 242 -19.90 3.05 -27.35
CA LYS A 242 -20.07 2.39 -26.06
C LYS A 242 -19.03 2.86 -25.05
N LEU A 243 -19.33 2.64 -23.78
CA LEU A 243 -18.45 2.93 -22.66
C LEU A 243 -17.99 1.64 -21.99
N ASP A 244 -16.71 1.58 -21.62
CA ASP A 244 -16.18 0.53 -20.77
C ASP A 244 -16.26 0.90 -19.28
N THR A 245 -15.85 -0.02 -18.41
CA THR A 245 -15.86 0.18 -16.95
C THR A 245 -14.87 1.24 -16.45
N ARG A 246 -14.03 1.78 -17.33
CA ARG A 246 -12.99 2.79 -17.05
C ARG A 246 -13.28 4.14 -17.73
N ASN A 247 -14.50 4.32 -18.23
CA ASN A 247 -14.92 5.51 -18.99
C ASN A 247 -14.15 5.74 -20.29
N ASN A 248 -13.57 4.69 -20.89
CA ASN A 248 -13.09 4.75 -22.26
C ASN A 248 -14.26 4.56 -23.22
N VAL A 249 -14.26 5.32 -24.31
CA VAL A 249 -15.30 5.26 -25.34
C VAL A 249 -14.79 4.41 -26.49
N TYR A 250 -15.59 3.48 -26.98
CA TYR A 250 -15.19 2.60 -28.08
C TYR A 250 -16.37 2.23 -28.98
N GLY A 251 -16.09 1.84 -30.22
CA GLY A 251 -17.14 1.44 -31.15
C GLY A 251 -16.76 1.73 -32.60
N MET A 252 -17.75 1.68 -33.47
CA MET A 252 -17.58 2.01 -34.88
C MET A 252 -17.96 3.48 -35.11
N PHE A 253 -17.03 4.29 -35.62
CA PHE A 253 -17.27 5.69 -35.97
C PHE A 253 -16.95 5.89 -37.46
N ASN A 254 -17.93 6.33 -38.26
CA ASN A 254 -17.83 6.41 -39.71
C ASN A 254 -17.29 5.10 -40.36
N ASP A 255 -17.74 3.95 -39.87
CA ASP A 255 -17.34 2.59 -40.29
C ASP A 255 -15.90 2.18 -39.93
N TYR A 256 -15.19 2.97 -39.12
CA TYR A 256 -13.88 2.60 -38.58
C TYR A 256 -13.96 2.24 -37.09
N PRO A 257 -13.25 1.19 -36.65
CA PRO A 257 -13.14 0.88 -35.23
C PRO A 257 -12.30 1.95 -34.52
N VAL A 258 -12.88 2.57 -33.49
CA VAL A 258 -12.24 3.62 -32.71
C VAL A 258 -12.24 3.29 -31.23
N VAL A 259 -11.17 3.68 -30.54
CA VAL A 259 -11.04 3.65 -29.09
C VAL A 259 -10.52 5.00 -28.61
N VAL A 260 -11.22 5.61 -27.67
CA VAL A 260 -10.90 6.91 -27.07
C VAL A 260 -10.69 6.70 -25.58
N MET A 261 -9.47 6.94 -25.12
CA MET A 261 -9.08 6.81 -23.72
C MET A 261 -8.90 8.18 -23.07
N PHE A 262 -9.73 8.46 -22.06
CA PHE A 262 -9.71 9.69 -21.28
C PHE A 262 -8.85 9.48 -20.02
N GLY A 263 -7.56 9.85 -20.08
CA GLY A 263 -6.65 9.82 -18.92
C GLY A 263 -5.62 8.69 -18.94
N SER A 264 -4.74 8.70 -19.94
CA SER A 264 -3.53 7.86 -19.96
C SER A 264 -2.52 8.24 -18.86
N ALA A 265 -1.43 7.50 -18.69
CA ALA A 265 -0.41 7.69 -17.64
C ALA A 265 0.16 9.13 -17.52
N ASN A 266 0.09 9.92 -18.60
CA ASN A 266 0.52 11.32 -18.65
C ASN A 266 -0.65 12.34 -18.64
N ASN A 267 -1.88 11.90 -18.33
CA ASN A 267 -3.13 12.66 -18.42
C ASN A 267 -3.51 13.14 -19.84
N ASP A 268 -3.00 12.47 -20.86
CA ASP A 268 -3.30 12.76 -22.26
C ASP A 268 -4.55 11.99 -22.74
N LEU A 269 -5.27 12.59 -23.68
CA LEU A 269 -6.30 11.93 -24.49
C LEU A 269 -5.59 11.05 -25.52
N ILE A 270 -5.95 9.77 -25.59
CA ILE A 270 -5.43 8.86 -26.62
C ILE A 270 -6.58 8.37 -27.49
N ILE A 271 -6.44 8.52 -28.80
CA ILE A 271 -7.38 8.01 -29.81
C ILE A 271 -6.65 6.97 -30.66
N THR A 272 -7.26 5.80 -30.80
CA THR A 272 -6.78 4.70 -31.61
C THR A 272 -7.79 4.39 -32.71
N ILE A 273 -7.34 4.27 -33.95
CA ILE A 273 -8.18 3.90 -35.11
C ILE A 273 -7.46 2.80 -35.90
N ASP A 274 -8.09 1.64 -36.07
CA ASP A 274 -7.49 0.52 -36.81
C ASP A 274 -7.93 0.51 -38.28
N THR A 275 -6.95 0.60 -39.17
CA THR A 275 -7.19 0.76 -40.61
C THR A 275 -6.00 0.30 -41.47
N ILE A 276 -6.30 -0.23 -42.65
CA ILE A 276 -5.31 -0.64 -43.64
C ILE A 276 -5.49 0.10 -44.96
N GLY A 277 -4.39 0.55 -45.55
CA GLY A 277 -4.34 1.23 -46.84
C GLY A 277 -2.91 1.37 -47.36
N GLU A 278 -2.78 1.66 -48.66
CA GLU A 278 -1.48 1.69 -49.36
C GLU A 278 -0.87 3.10 -49.42
N ASP A 279 -1.69 4.16 -49.47
CA ASP A 279 -1.21 5.55 -49.62
C ASP A 279 -0.83 6.18 -48.28
N ARG A 280 0.28 5.70 -47.72
CA ARG A 280 0.85 6.24 -46.48
C ARG A 280 1.34 7.67 -46.62
N THR A 281 1.86 8.04 -47.79
CA THR A 281 2.45 9.36 -48.05
C THR A 281 1.42 10.48 -47.94
N ALA A 282 0.24 10.32 -48.54
CA ALA A 282 -0.82 11.31 -48.46
C ALA A 282 -1.39 11.42 -47.03
N LEU A 283 -1.41 10.31 -46.29
CA LEU A 283 -1.87 10.28 -44.91
C LEU A 283 -0.91 11.01 -43.96
N ASP A 284 0.40 10.77 -44.09
CA ASP A 284 1.42 11.45 -43.29
C ASP A 284 1.45 12.97 -43.58
N GLU A 285 1.27 13.38 -44.84
CA GLU A 285 1.13 14.80 -45.21
C GLU A 285 -0.11 15.42 -44.56
N TYR A 286 -1.25 14.71 -44.59
CA TYR A 286 -2.47 15.15 -43.93
C TYR A 286 -2.29 15.31 -42.41
N PHE A 287 -1.61 14.38 -41.74
CA PHE A 287 -1.34 14.47 -40.31
C PHE A 287 -0.49 15.68 -39.92
N ASN A 288 0.50 16.03 -40.74
CA ASN A 288 1.29 17.24 -40.53
C ASN A 288 0.43 18.50 -40.63
N ASN A 289 -0.49 18.56 -41.60
CA ASN A 289 -1.45 19.65 -41.73
C ASN A 289 -2.50 19.64 -40.59
N LEU A 290 -2.92 18.47 -40.13
CA LEU A 290 -3.88 18.36 -39.02
C LEU A 290 -3.32 18.96 -37.72
N ARG A 291 -2.03 18.74 -37.44
CA ARG A 291 -1.34 19.32 -36.27
C ARG A 291 -1.26 20.86 -36.30
N THR A 292 -1.32 21.49 -37.47
CA THR A 292 -1.35 22.96 -37.55
C THR A 292 -2.74 23.53 -37.33
N ILE A 293 -3.78 22.78 -37.69
CA ILE A 293 -5.19 23.16 -37.50
C ILE A 293 -5.63 22.92 -36.06
N LEU A 294 -5.22 21.79 -35.47
CA LEU A 294 -5.59 21.35 -34.13
C LEU A 294 -4.36 21.39 -33.22
N THR A 295 -4.14 22.54 -32.56
CA THR A 295 -2.98 22.81 -31.70
C THR A 295 -2.88 21.88 -30.48
N ASN A 296 -3.97 21.20 -30.14
CA ASN A 296 -4.03 20.29 -29.00
C ASN A 296 -3.40 18.92 -29.30
N ILE A 297 -3.10 18.59 -30.55
CA ILE A 297 -2.47 17.31 -30.92
C ILE A 297 -0.96 17.34 -30.60
N LYS A 298 -0.52 16.47 -29.69
CA LYS A 298 0.91 16.29 -29.37
C LYS A 298 1.60 15.40 -30.39
N THR A 299 1.01 14.24 -30.66
CA THR A 299 1.56 13.24 -31.58
C THR A 299 0.43 12.55 -32.32
N ILE A 300 0.60 12.31 -33.61
CA ILE A 300 -0.26 11.45 -34.42
C ILE A 300 0.62 10.64 -35.36
N ASN A 301 0.54 9.31 -35.26
CA ASN A 301 1.37 8.40 -36.04
C ASN A 301 0.51 7.27 -36.60
N TYR A 302 0.83 6.83 -37.82
CA TYR A 302 0.34 5.57 -38.37
C TYR A 302 1.46 4.52 -38.30
N SER A 303 1.21 3.43 -37.59
CA SER A 303 2.15 2.30 -37.48
C SER A 303 1.39 1.00 -37.48
N ASN A 304 1.79 0.07 -38.35
CA ASN A 304 1.25 -1.29 -38.41
C ASN A 304 -0.28 -1.31 -38.37
N GLY A 305 -0.96 -0.72 -39.36
CA GLY A 305 -2.42 -0.80 -39.44
C GLY A 305 -3.20 -0.04 -38.35
N THR A 306 -2.54 0.76 -37.51
CA THR A 306 -3.19 1.51 -36.44
C THR A 306 -2.71 2.95 -36.43
N ILE A 307 -3.66 3.88 -36.35
CA ILE A 307 -3.42 5.30 -36.11
C ILE A 307 -3.51 5.52 -34.61
N THR A 308 -2.45 6.05 -34.01
CA THR A 308 -2.45 6.47 -32.61
C THR A 308 -2.23 7.96 -32.54
N LEU A 309 -3.22 8.66 -31.99
CA LEU A 309 -3.17 10.09 -31.70
C LEU A 309 -3.12 10.29 -30.19
N SER A 310 -2.23 11.16 -29.74
CA SER A 310 -2.18 11.70 -28.39
C SER A 310 -2.39 13.21 -28.47
N ALA A 311 -3.36 13.70 -27.71
CA ALA A 311 -3.67 15.12 -27.59
C ALA A 311 -3.69 15.55 -26.11
N LEU A 312 -3.47 16.85 -25.90
CA LEU A 312 -3.79 17.51 -24.65
C LEU A 312 -5.28 17.26 -24.34
N ARG A 313 -5.56 16.94 -23.09
CA ARG A 313 -6.94 16.74 -22.63
C ARG A 313 -7.71 18.06 -22.77
N SER A 314 -8.62 18.12 -23.74
CA SER A 314 -9.61 19.21 -23.83
C SER A 314 -10.77 18.92 -22.89
N GLU A 315 -11.33 19.98 -22.30
CA GLU A 315 -12.56 19.91 -21.51
C GLU A 315 -13.80 19.78 -22.42
N GLU A 316 -13.65 20.04 -23.73
CA GLU A 316 -14.75 20.02 -24.71
C GLU A 316 -14.74 18.73 -25.53
N LEU A 317 -15.76 17.87 -25.35
CA LEU A 317 -15.94 16.64 -26.14
C LEU A 317 -16.19 16.89 -27.63
N HIS A 318 -16.54 18.13 -28.00
CA HIS A 318 -16.69 18.55 -29.39
C HIS A 318 -15.38 18.43 -30.19
N GLU A 319 -14.23 18.73 -29.57
CA GLU A 319 -12.93 18.57 -30.24
C GLU A 319 -12.63 17.09 -30.55
N VAL A 320 -13.01 16.18 -29.65
CA VAL A 320 -12.85 14.73 -29.84
C VAL A 320 -13.65 14.27 -31.05
N TYR A 321 -14.91 14.72 -31.16
CA TYR A 321 -15.74 14.47 -32.34
C TYR A 321 -15.09 15.00 -33.62
N GLU A 322 -14.61 16.25 -33.61
CA GLU A 322 -14.01 16.89 -34.78
C GLU A 322 -12.77 16.13 -35.27
N ILE A 323 -11.91 15.69 -34.33
CA ILE A 323 -10.73 14.85 -34.63
C ILE A 323 -11.15 13.54 -35.29
N LEU A 324 -12.08 12.80 -34.67
CA LEU A 324 -12.56 11.53 -35.18
C LEU A 324 -13.17 11.67 -36.57
N ASN A 325 -14.04 12.68 -36.76
CA ASN A 325 -14.73 12.90 -38.02
C ASN A 325 -13.77 13.29 -39.15
N ARG A 326 -12.84 14.22 -38.90
CA ARG A 326 -11.84 14.65 -39.90
C ARG A 326 -10.94 13.50 -40.34
N ILE A 327 -10.42 12.72 -39.40
CA ILE A 327 -9.52 11.60 -39.71
C ILE A 327 -10.28 10.50 -40.46
N THR A 328 -11.44 10.06 -39.96
CA THR A 328 -12.19 8.95 -40.57
C THR A 328 -12.72 9.29 -41.98
N LEU A 329 -13.16 10.53 -42.22
CA LEU A 329 -13.53 10.98 -43.57
C LEU A 329 -12.32 10.99 -44.51
N LYS A 330 -11.17 11.47 -44.05
CA LYS A 330 -9.95 11.48 -44.87
C LYS A 330 -9.47 10.07 -45.22
N LEU A 331 -9.58 9.13 -44.28
CA LEU A 331 -9.27 7.71 -44.54
C LEU A 331 -10.16 7.15 -45.64
N ARG A 332 -11.46 7.45 -45.59
CA ARG A 332 -12.41 7.04 -46.63
C ARG A 332 -12.05 7.61 -48.00
N ASP A 333 -11.71 8.89 -48.06
CA ASP A 333 -11.31 9.57 -49.30
C ASP A 333 -10.02 8.98 -49.91
N LEU A 334 -9.09 8.54 -49.06
CA LEU A 334 -7.84 7.90 -49.46
C LEU A 334 -7.98 6.39 -49.72
N GLY A 335 -9.18 5.82 -49.58
CA GLY A 335 -9.45 4.40 -49.81
C GLY A 335 -8.94 3.45 -48.72
N PHE A 336 -8.65 3.96 -47.53
CA PHE A 336 -8.30 3.13 -46.37
C PHE A 336 -9.52 2.35 -45.88
N LEU A 337 -9.33 1.09 -45.49
CA LEU A 337 -10.39 0.19 -45.05
C LEU A 337 -10.27 -0.09 -43.54
N PRO A 338 -11.38 -0.34 -42.81
CA PRO A 338 -11.32 -0.76 -41.43
C PRO A 338 -10.58 -2.10 -41.30
N SER A 339 -9.87 -2.31 -40.20
CA SER A 339 -9.09 -3.54 -40.03
C SER A 339 -9.04 -4.01 -38.58
N CYS A 340 -8.61 -5.26 -38.40
CA CYS A 340 -8.26 -5.79 -37.08
C CYS A 340 -6.97 -5.13 -36.56
N GLY A 341 -6.97 -4.64 -35.32
CA GLY A 341 -5.79 -4.04 -34.69
C GLY A 341 -4.62 -5.02 -34.44
N THR A 342 -4.81 -6.33 -34.67
CA THR A 342 -3.79 -7.36 -34.47
C THR A 342 -3.24 -7.92 -35.79
N CYS A 343 -4.11 -8.44 -36.67
CA CYS A 343 -3.66 -8.99 -37.96
C CYS A 343 -3.67 -7.97 -39.10
N HIS A 344 -4.26 -6.79 -38.89
CA HIS A 344 -4.36 -5.70 -39.87
C HIS A 344 -5.11 -6.09 -41.15
N ILE A 345 -5.93 -7.14 -41.13
CA ILE A 345 -6.76 -7.55 -42.26
C ILE A 345 -8.14 -6.90 -42.13
N ASN A 346 -8.70 -6.43 -43.25
CA ASN A 346 -10.10 -5.99 -43.32
C ASN A 346 -11.04 -7.20 -43.22
N LYS A 347 -11.60 -7.41 -42.02
CA LYS A 347 -12.54 -8.46 -41.66
C LYS A 347 -13.47 -7.95 -40.54
N PRO A 348 -14.61 -8.61 -40.27
CA PRO A 348 -15.42 -8.29 -39.10
C PRO A 348 -14.61 -8.41 -37.80
N THR A 349 -14.73 -7.40 -36.95
CA THR A 349 -14.03 -7.32 -35.66
C THR A 349 -15.01 -7.09 -34.52
N SER A 350 -14.52 -7.28 -33.30
CA SER A 350 -15.22 -6.93 -32.06
C SER A 350 -14.20 -6.35 -31.07
N PHE A 351 -14.73 -5.69 -30.03
CA PHE A 351 -13.91 -5.11 -28.98
C PHE A 351 -13.77 -6.08 -27.81
N TYR A 352 -12.54 -6.26 -27.35
CA TYR A 352 -12.18 -7.17 -26.27
C TYR A 352 -11.31 -6.45 -25.25
N GLU A 353 -11.49 -6.78 -23.97
CA GLU A 353 -10.60 -6.32 -22.92
C GLU A 353 -9.48 -7.36 -22.71
N TYR A 354 -8.23 -6.94 -22.87
CA TYR A 354 -7.04 -7.76 -22.66
C TYR A 354 -6.03 -7.03 -21.77
N HIS A 355 -5.68 -7.60 -20.61
CA HIS A 355 -4.84 -6.95 -19.59
C HIS A 355 -5.29 -5.52 -19.22
N GLY A 356 -6.59 -5.25 -19.29
CA GLY A 356 -7.14 -3.92 -19.01
C GLY A 356 -6.91 -2.89 -20.10
N GLN A 357 -6.57 -3.31 -21.32
CA GLN A 357 -6.56 -2.48 -22.51
C GLN A 357 -7.69 -2.93 -23.44
N LEU A 358 -8.37 -1.95 -24.03
CA LEU A 358 -9.46 -2.20 -24.96
C LEU A 358 -8.88 -2.31 -26.37
N MET A 359 -9.10 -3.47 -27.01
CA MET A 359 -8.52 -3.82 -28.29
C MET A 359 -9.60 -4.24 -29.29
N ASN A 360 -9.47 -3.80 -30.53
CA ASN A 360 -10.33 -4.21 -31.63
C ASN A 360 -9.67 -5.36 -32.41
N MET A 361 -10.29 -6.54 -32.41
CA MET A 361 -9.73 -7.74 -33.03
C MET A 361 -10.78 -8.64 -33.68
N CYS A 362 -10.37 -9.43 -34.67
CA CYS A 362 -11.21 -10.46 -35.27
C CYS A 362 -11.20 -11.74 -34.42
N ASP A 363 -12.19 -12.60 -34.65
CA ASP A 363 -12.35 -13.88 -33.93
C ASP A 363 -11.10 -14.79 -34.07
N ASP A 364 -10.50 -14.85 -35.28
CA ASP A 364 -9.27 -15.61 -35.53
C ASP A 364 -8.11 -15.15 -34.63
N CYS A 365 -7.94 -13.83 -34.46
CA CYS A 365 -6.88 -13.26 -33.62
C CYS A 365 -7.14 -13.46 -32.13
N ARG A 366 -8.41 -13.35 -31.71
CA ARG A 366 -8.81 -13.67 -30.33
C ARG A 366 -8.44 -15.10 -29.99
N ASP A 367 -8.76 -16.05 -30.86
CA ASP A 367 -8.51 -17.48 -30.61
C ASP A 367 -7.01 -17.79 -30.64
N ALA A 368 -6.23 -17.10 -31.47
CA ALA A 368 -4.78 -17.21 -31.44
C ALA A 368 -4.16 -16.69 -30.12
N ILE A 369 -4.64 -15.54 -29.62
CA ILE A 369 -4.15 -14.92 -28.38
C ILE A 369 -4.55 -15.74 -27.15
N SER A 370 -5.78 -16.28 -27.10
CA SER A 370 -6.23 -17.14 -25.99
C SER A 370 -5.43 -18.44 -25.89
N THR A 371 -4.87 -18.91 -27.00
CA THR A 371 -4.04 -20.13 -27.05
C THR A 371 -2.55 -19.84 -26.77
N GLN A 372 -2.11 -18.57 -26.81
CA GLN A 372 -0.72 -18.14 -26.62
C GLN A 372 -0.39 -17.62 -25.20
N ALA A 373 -1.31 -17.70 -24.24
CA ALA A 373 -0.99 -17.44 -22.83
C ALA A 373 0.11 -18.42 -22.35
N GLU A 374 1.35 -17.93 -22.27
CA GLU A 374 2.57 -18.69 -22.02
C GLU A 374 2.47 -19.59 -20.79
N GLU A 375 2.56 -20.91 -20.98
CA GLU A 375 2.75 -21.88 -19.92
C GLU A 375 4.19 -21.74 -19.36
N ILE A 376 4.38 -20.84 -18.39
CA ILE A 376 5.68 -20.63 -17.74
C ILE A 376 6.07 -21.94 -17.03
N VAL A 377 7.15 -22.57 -17.48
CA VAL A 377 7.64 -23.86 -16.98
C VAL A 377 8.15 -23.72 -15.54
N GLU A 378 7.37 -24.22 -14.59
CA GLU A 378 7.72 -24.32 -13.17
C GLU A 378 8.76 -25.43 -12.95
N ASP A 379 9.98 -25.08 -12.50
CA ASP A 379 10.95 -26.08 -12.03
C ASP A 379 10.57 -26.58 -10.64
N SER A 380 9.61 -27.50 -10.62
CA SER A 380 9.00 -28.04 -9.41
C SER A 380 10.02 -28.69 -8.48
N SER A 381 11.11 -29.25 -9.03
CA SER A 381 12.17 -29.91 -8.26
C SER A 381 12.93 -28.94 -7.37
N ARG A 382 13.34 -27.79 -7.92
CA ARG A 382 14.00 -26.71 -7.16
C ARG A 382 13.03 -26.02 -6.21
N GLY A 383 11.76 -25.90 -6.60
CA GLY A 383 10.70 -25.39 -5.74
C GLY A 383 10.54 -26.18 -4.44
N ILE A 384 10.52 -27.51 -4.50
CA ILE A 384 10.39 -28.37 -3.31
C ILE A 384 11.53 -28.11 -2.33
N ILE A 385 12.77 -27.99 -2.82
CA ILE A 385 13.95 -27.68 -1.99
C ILE A 385 13.74 -26.35 -1.27
N GLY A 386 13.25 -25.33 -1.99
CA GLY A 386 12.93 -24.02 -1.43
C GLY A 386 11.82 -24.06 -0.38
N ALA A 387 10.75 -24.83 -0.62
CA ALA A 387 9.66 -25.00 0.33
C ALA A 387 10.12 -25.65 1.64
N VAL A 388 10.90 -26.74 1.54
CA VAL A 388 11.42 -27.43 2.72
C VAL A 388 12.36 -26.52 3.51
N ALA A 389 13.29 -25.84 2.84
CA ALA A 389 14.20 -24.91 3.51
C ALA A 389 13.45 -23.77 4.21
N GLY A 390 12.46 -23.18 3.54
CA GLY A 390 11.61 -22.13 4.11
C GLY A 390 10.80 -22.61 5.33
N ALA A 391 10.14 -23.76 5.19
CA ALA A 391 9.37 -24.37 6.28
C ALA A 391 10.25 -24.67 7.50
N LEU A 392 11.44 -25.24 7.30
CA LEU A 392 12.39 -25.56 8.38
C LEU A 392 12.84 -24.31 9.15
N ILE A 393 13.10 -23.18 8.47
CA ILE A 393 13.42 -21.90 9.14
C ILE A 393 12.25 -21.50 10.06
N GLY A 394 11.01 -21.62 9.58
CA GLY A 394 9.82 -21.39 10.40
C GLY A 394 9.72 -22.35 11.59
N GLY A 395 10.01 -23.64 11.38
CA GLY A 395 10.00 -24.67 12.43
C GLY A 395 11.05 -24.43 13.53
N VAL A 396 12.23 -23.93 13.18
CA VAL A 396 13.25 -23.52 14.17
C VAL A 396 12.73 -22.37 15.04
N LEU A 397 12.10 -21.36 14.43
CA LEU A 397 11.49 -20.26 15.19
C LEU A 397 10.35 -20.74 16.09
N TRP A 398 9.54 -21.69 15.63
CA TRP A 398 8.52 -22.37 16.45
C TRP A 398 9.14 -22.96 17.72
N ALA A 399 10.19 -23.78 17.56
CA ALA A 399 10.84 -24.43 18.68
C ALA A 399 11.50 -23.44 19.66
N LEU A 400 12.09 -22.35 19.17
CA LEU A 400 12.69 -21.32 20.02
C LEU A 400 11.65 -20.56 20.85
N VAL A 401 10.55 -20.14 20.23
CA VAL A 401 9.49 -19.40 20.94
C VAL A 401 8.78 -20.30 21.95
N TYR A 402 8.62 -21.59 21.63
CA TYR A 402 8.05 -22.58 22.55
C TYR A 402 8.80 -22.63 23.89
N GLN A 403 10.13 -22.56 23.87
CA GLN A 403 10.93 -22.63 25.11
C GLN A 403 10.71 -21.42 26.03
N ILE A 404 10.34 -20.27 25.47
CA ILE A 404 10.08 -19.03 26.21
C ILE A 404 8.67 -19.05 26.85
N GLY A 405 7.83 -20.05 26.52
CA GLY A 405 6.49 -20.20 27.10
C GLY A 405 5.43 -19.28 26.50
N PHE A 406 5.69 -18.70 25.31
CA PHE A 406 4.71 -17.92 24.57
C PHE A 406 3.78 -18.80 23.72
N ILE A 407 2.62 -18.25 23.36
CA ILE A 407 1.66 -18.92 22.46
C ILE A 407 2.31 -19.04 21.06
N VAL A 408 2.73 -20.25 20.67
CA VAL A 408 3.44 -20.49 19.40
C VAL A 408 2.53 -20.58 18.18
N ALA A 409 1.22 -20.73 18.37
CA ALA A 409 0.27 -21.02 17.31
C ALA A 409 0.35 -20.09 16.08
N PHE A 410 0.61 -18.80 16.26
CA PHE A 410 0.71 -17.84 15.15
C PHE A 410 1.90 -18.10 14.22
N LEU A 411 2.91 -18.85 14.67
CA LEU A 411 4.06 -19.23 13.85
C LEU A 411 3.68 -20.22 12.74
N GLY A 412 2.50 -20.84 12.80
CA GLY A 412 1.96 -21.66 11.72
C GLY A 412 1.77 -20.85 10.42
N TYR A 413 1.40 -19.57 10.54
CA TYR A 413 1.38 -18.63 9.42
C TYR A 413 2.79 -18.42 8.85
N LEU A 414 3.79 -18.27 9.72
CA LEU A 414 5.17 -18.00 9.31
C LEU A 414 5.79 -19.21 8.59
N ILE A 415 5.55 -20.42 9.08
CA ILE A 415 6.03 -21.67 8.45
C ILE A 415 5.54 -21.74 7.01
N VAL A 416 4.24 -21.54 6.77
CA VAL A 416 3.69 -21.61 5.41
C VAL A 416 4.06 -20.44 4.53
N PHE A 417 4.17 -19.24 5.11
CA PHE A 417 4.64 -18.06 4.39
C PHE A 417 6.08 -18.26 3.91
N LEU A 418 6.97 -18.76 4.75
CA LEU A 418 8.36 -19.03 4.36
C LEU A 418 8.46 -20.19 3.39
N ALA A 419 7.65 -21.25 3.54
CA ALA A 419 7.61 -22.35 2.57
C ALA A 419 7.18 -21.88 1.19
N ILE A 420 6.09 -21.12 1.10
CA ILE A 420 5.57 -20.58 -0.17
C ILE A 420 6.58 -19.64 -0.83
N ASN A 421 7.18 -18.71 -0.07
CA ASN A 421 8.17 -17.79 -0.63
C ASN A 421 9.48 -18.50 -0.99
N GLY A 422 9.87 -19.52 -0.22
CA GLY A 422 11.02 -20.37 -0.52
C GLY A 422 10.82 -21.14 -1.84
N TYR A 423 9.65 -21.76 -2.01
CA TYR A 423 9.25 -22.41 -3.24
C TYR A 423 9.32 -21.43 -4.42
N GLN A 424 8.62 -20.30 -4.31
CA GLN A 424 8.53 -19.32 -5.38
C GLN A 424 9.90 -18.76 -5.78
N ARG A 425 10.81 -18.56 -4.83
CA ARG A 425 12.15 -18.01 -5.11
C ARG A 425 13.05 -18.99 -5.89
N MET A 426 12.81 -20.29 -5.77
CA MET A 426 13.61 -21.33 -6.44
C MET A 426 12.93 -21.90 -7.69
N ALA A 427 11.60 -21.95 -7.74
CA ALA A 427 10.81 -22.36 -8.90
C ALA A 427 10.42 -21.20 -9.85
N GLY A 428 10.63 -19.95 -9.43
CA GLY A 428 10.32 -18.74 -10.19
C GLY A 428 8.91 -18.21 -9.95
N LYS A 429 7.88 -18.97 -10.34
CA LYS A 429 6.47 -18.68 -10.05
C LYS A 429 5.87 -19.83 -9.24
N ILE A 430 4.75 -19.55 -8.56
CA ILE A 430 4.03 -20.56 -7.77
C ILE A 430 2.75 -20.96 -8.50
N SER A 431 2.67 -22.23 -8.92
CA SER A 431 1.45 -22.79 -9.49
C SER A 431 0.50 -23.29 -8.40
N LYS A 432 -0.69 -23.76 -8.79
CA LYS A 432 -1.59 -24.51 -7.89
C LYS A 432 -0.89 -25.74 -7.30
N LYS A 433 -0.05 -26.44 -8.07
CA LYS A 433 0.71 -27.61 -7.62
C LYS A 433 1.78 -27.20 -6.61
N GLY A 434 2.55 -26.15 -6.90
CA GLY A 434 3.57 -25.60 -6.00
C GLY A 434 3.02 -25.12 -4.66
N LEU A 435 1.82 -24.52 -4.66
CA LEU A 435 1.12 -24.13 -3.43
C LEU A 435 0.74 -25.33 -2.57
N ILE A 436 0.16 -26.38 -3.16
CA ILE A 436 -0.22 -27.61 -2.43
C ILE A 436 1.02 -28.26 -1.80
N ILE A 437 2.11 -28.36 -2.57
CA ILE A 437 3.40 -28.90 -2.08
C ILE A 437 3.89 -28.08 -0.89
N SER A 438 3.89 -26.76 -0.98
CA SER A 438 4.34 -25.87 0.09
C SER A 438 3.50 -26.03 1.37
N ILE A 439 2.18 -26.19 1.24
CA ILE A 439 1.28 -26.46 2.36
C ILE A 439 1.61 -27.81 3.00
N ILE A 440 1.78 -28.88 2.21
CA ILE A 440 2.13 -30.21 2.73
C ILE A 440 3.46 -30.16 3.49
N CYS A 441 4.50 -29.54 2.92
CA CYS A 441 5.79 -29.35 3.58
C CYS A 441 5.63 -28.60 4.91
N SER A 442 4.79 -27.56 4.94
CA SER A 442 4.55 -26.75 6.13
C SER A 442 3.86 -27.55 7.23
N VAL A 443 2.86 -28.36 6.89
CA VAL A 443 2.18 -29.25 7.84
C VAL A 443 3.15 -30.27 8.43
N LEU A 444 3.98 -30.91 7.59
CA LEU A 444 4.99 -31.87 8.08
C LEU A 444 5.98 -31.20 9.05
N VAL A 445 6.46 -30.01 8.72
CA VAL A 445 7.38 -29.27 9.60
C VAL A 445 6.71 -28.80 10.87
N LEU A 446 5.42 -28.44 10.85
CA LEU A 446 4.67 -28.10 12.06
C LEU A 446 4.67 -29.25 13.08
N PHE A 447 4.31 -30.46 12.65
CA PHE A 447 4.33 -31.64 13.54
C PHE A 447 5.75 -31.95 14.04
N PHE A 448 6.75 -31.83 13.16
CA PHE A 448 8.14 -32.06 13.51
C PHE A 448 8.67 -31.04 14.52
N ALA A 449 8.37 -29.76 14.32
CA ALA A 449 8.76 -28.68 15.23
C ALA A 449 8.09 -28.82 16.60
N GLU A 450 6.81 -29.20 16.65
CA GLU A 450 6.11 -29.47 17.90
C GLU A 450 6.73 -30.65 18.65
N SER A 451 7.05 -31.73 17.93
CA SER A 451 7.72 -32.91 18.50
C SER A 451 9.09 -32.56 19.10
N ILE A 452 9.89 -31.75 18.38
CA ILE A 452 11.18 -31.23 18.89
C ILE A 452 10.96 -30.40 20.15
N SER A 453 9.97 -29.52 20.14
CA SER A 453 9.68 -28.58 21.22
C SER A 453 9.31 -29.30 22.52
N LEU A 454 8.41 -30.27 22.42
CA LEU A 454 8.02 -31.13 23.53
C LEU A 454 9.21 -31.96 24.05
N GLY A 455 10.00 -32.55 23.15
CA GLY A 455 11.18 -33.32 23.54
C GLY A 455 12.25 -32.49 24.26
N LEU A 456 12.50 -31.25 23.82
CA LEU A 456 13.39 -30.31 24.53
C LEU A 456 12.86 -29.98 25.92
N LYS A 457 11.54 -29.78 26.06
CA LYS A 457 10.93 -29.50 27.36
C LYS A 457 11.04 -30.67 28.33
N ILE A 458 10.80 -31.90 27.84
CA ILE A 458 10.95 -33.14 28.61
C ILE A 458 12.41 -33.34 29.03
N LYS A 459 13.35 -33.09 28.12
CA LYS A 459 14.79 -33.17 28.39
C LYS A 459 15.18 -32.27 29.56
N ASP A 460 14.74 -31.02 29.53
CA ASP A 460 15.11 -30.04 30.55
C ASP A 460 14.38 -30.30 31.88
N LEU A 461 13.12 -30.75 31.85
CA LEU A 461 12.36 -31.13 33.03
C LEU A 461 12.95 -32.34 33.77
N MET A 462 13.38 -33.37 33.03
CA MET A 462 13.92 -34.61 33.59
C MET A 462 15.46 -34.63 33.67
N GLN A 463 16.12 -33.51 33.33
CA GLN A 463 17.58 -33.37 33.30
C GLN A 463 18.30 -34.46 32.49
N LEU A 464 17.72 -34.86 31.34
CA LEU A 464 18.28 -35.88 30.48
C LEU A 464 19.49 -35.34 29.70
N GLN A 465 20.52 -36.18 29.55
CA GLN A 465 21.71 -35.82 28.76
C GLN A 465 21.42 -35.77 27.25
N SER A 466 20.53 -36.62 26.75
CA SER A 466 20.24 -36.76 25.31
C SER A 466 18.80 -36.41 24.97
N ILE A 467 18.61 -35.64 23.89
CA ILE A 467 17.29 -35.31 23.34
C ILE A 467 16.59 -36.54 22.75
N PHE A 468 17.35 -37.50 22.22
CA PHE A 468 16.78 -38.74 21.67
C PHE A 468 16.10 -39.58 22.76
N THR A 469 16.69 -39.61 23.95
CA THR A 469 16.09 -40.25 25.13
C THR A 469 14.81 -39.53 25.52
N ALA A 470 14.79 -38.19 25.49
CA ALA A 470 13.59 -37.42 25.78
C ALA A 470 12.44 -37.70 24.79
N PHE A 471 12.74 -37.90 23.49
CA PHE A 471 11.73 -38.28 22.51
C PHE A 471 11.06 -39.62 22.80
N SER A 472 11.79 -40.58 23.37
CA SER A 472 11.20 -41.87 23.75
C SER A 472 10.13 -41.74 24.84
N TYR A 473 10.16 -40.65 25.63
CA TYR A 473 9.18 -40.35 26.67
C TYR A 473 7.98 -39.53 26.18
N ILE A 474 7.98 -39.01 24.95
CA ILE A 474 6.85 -38.23 24.41
C ILE A 474 5.51 -38.99 24.54
N PRO A 475 5.40 -40.28 24.14
CA PRO A 475 4.14 -41.02 24.27
C PRO A 475 3.64 -41.10 25.72
N TYR A 476 4.55 -41.21 26.68
CA TYR A 476 4.21 -41.21 28.10
C TYR A 476 3.64 -39.85 28.53
N PHE A 477 4.30 -38.74 28.18
CA PHE A 477 3.80 -37.41 28.52
C PHE A 477 2.48 -37.06 27.80
N LEU A 478 2.27 -37.56 26.59
CA LEU A 478 1.00 -37.40 25.86
C LEU A 478 -0.15 -38.24 26.44
N SER A 479 0.12 -39.17 27.36
CA SER A 479 -0.95 -39.89 28.08
C SER A 479 -1.67 -39.02 29.12
N PHE A 480 -1.04 -37.93 29.56
CA PHE A 480 -1.67 -36.94 30.42
C PHE A 480 -2.58 -36.02 29.60
N SER A 481 -3.86 -35.95 29.99
CA SER A 481 -4.88 -35.18 29.27
C SER A 481 -4.54 -33.69 29.13
N GLU A 482 -3.89 -33.09 30.15
CA GLU A 482 -3.48 -31.69 30.14
C GLU A 482 -2.41 -31.41 29.07
N ILE A 483 -1.38 -32.25 28.99
CA ILE A 483 -0.29 -32.10 28.02
C ILE A 483 -0.79 -32.39 26.62
N PHE A 484 -1.58 -33.45 26.46
CA PHE A 484 -2.22 -33.77 25.19
C PHE A 484 -3.08 -32.61 24.67
N ALA A 485 -3.88 -31.99 25.54
CA ALA A 485 -4.71 -30.85 25.17
C ALA A 485 -3.88 -29.63 24.72
N ILE A 486 -2.74 -29.36 25.37
CA ILE A 486 -1.81 -28.29 24.97
C ILE A 486 -1.26 -28.55 23.57
N VAL A 487 -0.73 -29.75 23.32
CA VAL A 487 -0.14 -30.13 22.03
C VAL A 487 -1.19 -30.08 20.91
N VAL A 488 -2.39 -30.64 21.16
CA VAL A 488 -3.49 -30.59 20.19
C VAL A 488 -3.91 -29.15 19.91
N ARG A 489 -4.04 -28.31 20.95
CA ARG A 489 -4.39 -26.89 20.78
C ARG A 489 -3.37 -26.17 19.92
N ASP A 490 -2.08 -26.36 20.19
CA ASP A 490 -1.01 -25.65 19.50
C ASP A 490 -0.92 -26.10 18.02
N ILE A 491 -1.08 -27.40 17.74
CA ILE A 491 -1.18 -27.93 16.36
C ILE A 491 -2.41 -27.40 15.64
N VAL A 492 -3.61 -27.49 16.25
CA VAL A 492 -4.87 -27.07 15.61
C VAL A 492 -4.84 -25.57 15.30
N LEU A 493 -4.43 -24.74 16.26
CA LEU A 493 -4.30 -23.31 16.03
C LEU A 493 -3.20 -23.02 14.98
N GLY A 494 -2.07 -23.73 15.01
CA GLY A 494 -1.04 -23.65 13.99
C GLY A 494 -1.56 -23.93 12.57
N LEU A 495 -2.39 -24.96 12.42
CA LEU A 495 -3.04 -25.30 11.14
C LEU A 495 -4.06 -24.23 10.71
N ILE A 496 -4.80 -23.63 11.64
CA ILE A 496 -5.72 -22.51 11.36
C ILE A 496 -4.93 -21.31 10.80
N PHE A 497 -3.84 -20.92 11.45
CA PHE A 497 -3.00 -19.81 11.00
C PHE A 497 -2.31 -20.09 9.67
N MET A 498 -1.93 -21.35 9.44
CA MET A 498 -1.42 -21.80 8.16
C MET A 498 -2.47 -21.67 7.05
N GLY A 499 -3.72 -22.06 7.32
CA GLY A 499 -4.85 -21.84 6.41
C GLY A 499 -5.01 -20.37 6.05
N LEU A 500 -5.03 -19.47 7.04
CA LEU A 500 -5.11 -18.02 6.84
C LEU A 500 -3.94 -17.47 6.01
N GLY A 501 -2.73 -17.98 6.22
CA GLY A 501 -1.54 -17.60 5.43
C GLY A 501 -1.64 -18.05 3.97
N SER A 502 -2.13 -19.25 3.73
CA SER A 502 -2.33 -19.77 2.38
C SER A 502 -3.45 -19.06 1.61
N TRP A 503 -4.48 -18.55 2.29
CA TRP A 503 -5.64 -17.88 1.67
C TRP A 503 -5.27 -16.72 0.76
N GLN A 504 -4.30 -15.90 1.17
CA GLN A 504 -3.82 -14.76 0.38
C GLN A 504 -3.26 -15.19 -0.98
N TYR A 505 -2.56 -16.33 -1.01
CA TYR A 505 -1.98 -16.88 -2.23
C TYR A 505 -3.02 -17.58 -3.10
N ILE A 506 -3.98 -18.29 -2.49
CA ILE A 506 -5.13 -18.88 -3.21
C ILE A 506 -5.91 -17.78 -3.94
N TYR A 507 -6.23 -16.69 -3.24
CA TYR A 507 -6.94 -15.55 -3.83
C TYR A 507 -6.15 -14.91 -4.97
N LYS A 508 -4.82 -14.75 -4.80
CA LYS A 508 -3.95 -14.18 -5.83
C LYS A 508 -3.89 -15.05 -7.10
N ILE A 509 -3.76 -16.37 -6.95
CA ILE A 509 -3.76 -17.31 -8.08
C ILE A 509 -5.12 -17.34 -8.78
N LYS A 510 -6.22 -17.27 -8.02
CA LYS A 510 -7.55 -17.18 -8.61
C LYS A 510 -7.72 -15.90 -9.42
N LYS A 511 -7.34 -14.76 -8.84
CA LYS A 511 -7.40 -13.45 -9.51
C LYS A 511 -6.54 -13.39 -10.77
N SER A 512 -5.33 -13.97 -10.77
CA SER A 512 -4.50 -14.01 -11.98
C SER A 512 -5.12 -14.86 -13.09
N LEU A 513 -5.79 -15.97 -12.73
CA LEU A 513 -6.52 -16.78 -13.71
C LEU A 513 -7.76 -16.07 -14.26
N ASP A 514 -8.39 -15.22 -13.45
CA ASP A 514 -9.54 -14.42 -13.87
C ASP A 514 -9.08 -13.24 -14.78
N GLU A 515 -7.90 -12.65 -14.54
CA GLU A 515 -7.30 -11.56 -15.33
C GLU A 515 -6.67 -12.01 -16.67
N GLU A 516 -6.40 -13.30 -16.83
CA GLU A 516 -5.78 -13.88 -18.03
C GLU A 516 -6.83 -14.18 -19.14
N ASN A 517 -8.13 -14.02 -18.85
CA ASN A 517 -9.21 -14.30 -19.79
C ASN A 517 -9.58 -13.06 -20.62
N LEU A 518 -9.61 -13.22 -21.94
CA LEU A 518 -10.20 -12.25 -22.88
C LEU A 518 -11.72 -12.20 -22.69
N ASN A 519 -12.23 -11.05 -22.27
CA ASN A 519 -13.67 -10.83 -22.15
C ASN A 519 -14.18 -10.02 -23.34
N LYS A 520 -15.18 -10.55 -24.04
CA LYS A 520 -15.91 -9.82 -25.08
C LYS A 520 -16.76 -8.74 -24.44
N LEU A 521 -16.66 -7.53 -24.94
CA LEU A 521 -17.49 -6.41 -24.51
C LEU A 521 -18.67 -6.31 -25.49
N ASP A 522 -19.83 -6.83 -25.07
CA ASP A 522 -21.00 -7.02 -25.94
C ASP A 522 -21.65 -5.73 -26.44
#